data_AF-B0QXZ4-F1
#
_entry.id   AF-B0QXZ4-F1
#
_cell.length_a   1.000
_cell.length_b   1.000
_cell.length_c   1.000
_cell.angle_alpha   90.00
_cell.angle_beta   90.00
_cell.angle_gamma   90.00
#
_symmetry.space_group_name_H-M   'P 1'
#
loop_
_entity.id
_entity.type
_entity.pdbx_description
1 polymer ?
#
loop_
_entity_poly.entity_id
_entity_poly.type
_entity_poly.pdbx_seq_one_letter_code
_entity_poly.pdbx_strand_id
1 'polypeptide(L)'
;MQLEIKVALNFIISYLYNKLPRRRADLFGEELERLLKKKYEGHWYPEKPLKGSGFRCVHIGEMVDPVVELAAKRSGLAVEDVRANVPEELSVWIDPFEVSY
;
A
#
# COMPACT_ATOMS: atom_id res chain seq x y z
N MET A 1 1.49 14.10 -1.03
CA MET A 1 1.52 12.86 -0.21
C MET A 1 0.14 12.26 0.08
N GLN A 2 -0.78 12.99 0.72
CA GLN A 2 -2.07 12.42 1.17
C GLN A 2 -2.93 11.90 0.01
N LEU A 3 -2.99 12.65 -1.09
CA LEU A 3 -3.77 12.29 -2.28
C LEU A 3 -3.18 11.06 -2.96
N GLU A 4 -1.87 11.03 -3.12
CA GLU A 4 -1.11 9.97 -3.78
C GLU A 4 -1.23 8.65 -2.99
N ILE A 5 -1.15 8.71 -1.66
CA ILE A 5 -1.44 7.55 -0.80
C ILE A 5 -2.87 7.06 -1.05
N LYS A 6 -3.88 7.94 -1.06
CA LYS A 6 -5.27 7.52 -1.30
C LYS A 6 -5.49 6.90 -2.68
N VAL A 7 -4.86 7.43 -3.73
CA VAL A 7 -4.92 6.86 -5.07
C VAL A 7 -4.35 5.45 -5.09
N ALA A 8 -3.17 5.24 -4.52
CA ALA A 8 -2.54 3.93 -4.41
C ALA A 8 -3.38 2.95 -3.57
N LEU A 9 -3.92 3.40 -2.44
CA LEU A 9 -4.77 2.58 -1.58
C LEU A 9 -6.03 2.14 -2.31
N ASN A 10 -6.73 3.06 -2.97
CA ASN A 10 -7.95 2.75 -3.73
C ASN A 10 -7.67 1.70 -4.81
N PHE A 11 -6.52 1.80 -5.48
CA PHE A 11 -6.08 0.79 -6.43
C PHE A 11 -5.86 -0.58 -5.76
N ILE A 12 -5.06 -0.66 -4.70
CA ILE A 12 -4.76 -1.93 -4.00
C ILE A 12 -6.03 -2.57 -3.41
N ILE A 13 -6.85 -1.80 -2.67
CA ILE A 13 -8.05 -2.34 -2.01
C ILE A 13 -9.14 -2.75 -3.00
N SER A 14 -9.15 -2.20 -4.22
CA SER A 14 -10.11 -2.57 -5.25
C SER A 14 -10.02 -4.06 -5.61
N TYR A 15 -8.82 -4.64 -5.56
CA TYR A 15 -8.59 -6.07 -5.75
C TYR A 15 -9.13 -6.94 -4.61
N LEU A 16 -9.20 -6.38 -3.40
CA LEU A 16 -9.66 -7.11 -2.21
C LEU A 16 -11.19 -7.09 -2.08
N TYR A 17 -11.84 -6.09 -2.65
CA TYR A 17 -13.28 -5.98 -2.64
C TYR A 17 -13.96 -7.14 -3.38
N ASN A 18 -15.04 -7.65 -2.80
CA ASN A 18 -15.78 -8.85 -3.26
C ASN A 18 -14.97 -10.16 -3.23
N LYS A 19 -13.73 -10.13 -2.74
CA LYS A 19 -12.88 -11.31 -2.53
C LYS A 19 -12.67 -11.59 -1.04
N LEU A 20 -12.48 -10.54 -0.25
CA LEU A 20 -12.29 -10.60 1.20
C LEU A 20 -13.47 -9.91 1.92
N PRO A 21 -13.69 -10.18 3.22
CA PRO A 21 -14.77 -9.55 3.97
C PRO A 21 -14.68 -8.03 3.91
N ARG A 22 -15.73 -7.36 3.41
CA ARG A 22 -15.72 -5.92 3.11
C ARG A 22 -15.18 -5.06 4.27
N ARG A 23 -15.71 -5.27 5.47
CA ARG A 23 -15.27 -4.57 6.69
C ARG A 23 -13.77 -4.76 6.99
N ARG A 24 -13.22 -5.94 6.70
CA ARG A 24 -11.80 -6.24 6.93
C ARG A 24 -10.93 -5.57 5.87
N ALA A 25 -11.36 -5.55 4.60
CA ALA A 25 -10.68 -4.81 3.53
C ALA A 25 -10.67 -3.29 3.77
N ASP A 26 -11.77 -2.73 4.30
CA ASP A 26 -11.82 -1.31 4.67
C ASP A 26 -10.84 -1.00 5.83
N LEU A 27 -10.82 -1.83 6.89
CA LEU A 27 -9.85 -1.70 7.99
C LEU A 27 -8.39 -1.87 7.53
N PHE A 28 -8.15 -2.74 6.55
CA PHE A 28 -6.83 -2.89 5.93
C PHE A 28 -6.39 -1.60 5.25
N GLY A 29 -7.27 -0.98 4.47
CA GLY A 29 -7.01 0.32 3.83
C GLY A 29 -6.68 1.42 4.83
N GLU A 30 -7.45 1.52 5.92
CA GLU A 30 -7.23 2.50 7.00
C GLU A 30 -5.88 2.29 7.70
N GLU A 31 -5.51 1.05 8.03
CA GLU A 31 -4.23 0.75 8.66
C GLU A 31 -3.05 0.98 7.71
N LEU A 32 -3.18 0.59 6.45
CA LEU A 32 -2.15 0.81 5.44
C LEU A 32 -1.94 2.31 5.20
N GLU A 33 -3.01 3.10 5.14
CA GLU A 33 -2.94 4.57 5.05
C GLU A 33 -2.10 5.16 6.20
N ARG A 34 -2.42 4.77 7.44
CA ARG A 34 -1.74 5.27 8.64
C ARG A 34 -0.27 4.85 8.65
N LEU A 35 0.05 3.62 8.24
CA LEU A 35 1.40 3.09 8.18
C LEU A 35 2.24 3.77 7.09
N LEU A 36 1.69 3.98 5.89
CA LEU A 36 2.39 4.66 4.80
C LEU A 36 2.68 6.12 5.14
N LYS A 37 1.73 6.85 5.73
CA LYS A 37 1.97 8.23 6.21
C LYS A 37 3.14 8.29 7.18
N LYS A 38 3.20 7.35 8.13
CA LYS A 38 4.31 7.26 9.08
C LYS A 38 5.62 6.86 8.41
N LYS A 39 5.60 5.89 7.49
CA LYS A 39 6.78 5.45 6.73
C LYS A 39 7.38 6.61 5.94
N TYR A 40 6.54 7.43 5.31
CA TYR A 40 6.97 8.49 4.38
C TYR A 40 7.33 9.80 5.08
N GLU A 41 7.08 9.94 6.38
CA GLU A 41 7.48 11.11 7.15
C GLU A 41 9.00 11.32 7.07
N GLY A 42 9.43 12.53 6.72
CA GLY A 42 10.85 12.85 6.45
C GLY A 42 11.41 12.28 5.14
N HIS A 43 10.63 11.51 4.37
CA HIS A 43 11.05 10.84 3.13
C HIS A 43 10.18 11.24 1.94
N TRP A 44 9.63 12.45 1.96
CA TRP A 44 8.81 13.02 0.89
C TRP A 44 9.47 14.30 0.37
N TYR A 45 9.93 14.31 -0.89
CA TYR A 45 10.75 15.39 -1.46
C TYR A 45 10.12 15.95 -2.74
N PRO A 46 9.16 16.90 -2.66
CA PRO A 46 8.46 17.44 -3.83
C PRO A 46 9.39 18.02 -4.90
N GLU A 47 10.51 18.64 -4.50
CA GLU A 47 11.47 19.25 -5.42
C GLU A 47 12.36 18.22 -6.14
N LYS A 48 12.42 16.98 -5.62
CA LYS A 48 13.16 15.86 -6.19
C LYS A 48 12.33 14.57 -6.06
N PRO A 49 11.24 14.42 -6.84
CA PRO A 49 10.25 13.36 -6.63
C PRO A 49 10.86 11.95 -6.54
N LEU A 50 11.83 11.64 -7.40
CA LEU A 50 12.48 10.32 -7.44
C LEU A 50 13.39 10.04 -6.22
N LYS A 51 13.77 11.05 -5.44
CA LYS A 51 14.56 10.85 -4.23
C LYS A 51 13.74 10.03 -3.23
N GLY A 52 14.24 8.85 -2.86
CA GLY A 52 13.54 7.95 -1.94
C GLY A 52 12.41 7.14 -2.56
N SER A 53 12.24 7.14 -3.89
CA SER A 53 11.19 6.38 -4.58
C SER A 53 11.23 4.88 -4.24
N GLY A 54 12.42 4.26 -4.27
CA GLY A 54 12.59 2.85 -3.86
C GLY A 54 12.25 2.58 -2.38
N PHE A 55 12.49 3.55 -1.48
CA PHE A 55 12.06 3.43 -0.07
C PHE A 55 10.54 3.51 0.06
N ARG A 56 9.89 4.32 -0.79
CA ARG A 56 8.44 4.49 -0.77
C ARG A 56 7.69 3.39 -1.50
N CYS A 57 8.30 2.70 -2.46
CA CYS A 57 7.69 1.59 -3.18
C CYS A 57 7.03 0.59 -2.23
N VAL A 58 5.81 0.18 -2.57
CA VAL A 58 5.06 -0.87 -1.89
C VAL A 58 5.05 -2.09 -2.80
N HIS A 59 5.71 -3.15 -2.36
CA HIS A 59 5.81 -4.40 -3.12
C HIS A 59 5.00 -5.52 -2.46
N ILE A 60 4.24 -6.26 -3.27
CA ILE A 60 3.44 -7.42 -2.86
C ILE A 60 3.75 -8.57 -3.84
N GLY A 61 4.87 -9.25 -3.60
CA GLY A 61 5.36 -10.39 -4.38
C GLY A 61 5.65 -11.59 -3.48
N GLU A 62 6.67 -12.39 -3.81
CA GLU A 62 7.19 -13.45 -2.93
C GLU A 62 7.58 -12.88 -1.55
N MET A 63 8.19 -11.68 -1.57
CA MET A 63 8.37 -10.86 -0.38
C MET A 63 7.28 -9.78 -0.35
N VAL A 64 6.64 -9.62 0.80
CA VAL A 64 5.59 -8.60 1.00
C VAL A 64 6.18 -7.46 1.82
N ASP A 65 5.89 -6.20 1.43
CA ASP A 65 6.35 -5.04 2.20
C ASP A 65 5.85 -5.14 3.65
N PRO A 66 6.71 -4.95 4.67
CA PRO A 66 6.32 -5.04 6.07
C PRO A 66 5.11 -4.16 6.47
N VAL A 67 4.86 -3.04 5.78
CA VAL A 67 3.66 -2.22 6.06
C VAL A 67 2.37 -2.91 5.61
N VAL A 68 2.42 -3.71 4.54
CA VAL A 68 1.29 -4.51 4.05
C VAL A 68 1.03 -5.68 4.99
N GLU A 69 2.09 -6.39 5.42
CA GLU A 69 1.98 -7.47 6.40
C GLU A 69 1.36 -6.97 7.71
N LEU A 70 1.83 -5.83 8.20
CA LEU A 70 1.33 -5.22 9.43
C LEU A 70 -0.11 -4.73 9.30
N ALA A 71 -0.49 -4.16 8.14
CA ALA A 71 -1.87 -3.75 7.87
C ALA A 71 -2.82 -4.97 7.83
N ALA A 72 -2.42 -6.03 7.14
CA ALA A 72 -3.19 -7.29 7.08
C ALA A 72 -3.41 -7.84 8.49
N LYS A 73 -2.33 -7.98 9.27
CA LYS A 73 -2.40 -8.45 10.67
C LYS A 73 -3.35 -7.62 11.53
N ARG A 74 -3.30 -6.27 11.44
CA ARG A 74 -4.13 -5.36 12.24
C ARG A 74 -5.60 -5.36 11.81
N SER A 75 -5.85 -5.56 10.52
CA SER A 75 -7.20 -5.70 9.98
C SER A 75 -7.82 -7.06 10.27
N GLY A 76 -7.01 -8.08 10.60
CA GLY A 76 -7.46 -9.47 10.77
C GLY A 76 -7.61 -10.22 9.45
N LEU A 77 -6.81 -9.87 8.44
CA LEU A 77 -6.64 -10.61 7.20
C LEU A 77 -5.35 -11.44 7.26
N ALA A 78 -5.34 -12.61 6.60
CA ALA A 78 -4.10 -13.32 6.32
C ALA A 78 -3.31 -12.56 5.24
N VAL A 79 -1.98 -12.52 5.36
CA VAL A 79 -1.13 -11.85 4.36
C VAL A 79 -1.23 -12.57 3.02
N GLU A 80 -1.35 -13.89 3.08
CA GLU A 80 -1.49 -14.80 1.95
C GLU A 80 -2.78 -14.52 1.17
N ASP A 81 -3.88 -14.22 1.87
CA ASP A 81 -5.15 -13.85 1.25
C ASP A 81 -5.04 -12.49 0.53
N VAL A 82 -4.31 -11.53 1.10
CA VAL A 82 -4.06 -10.24 0.44
C VAL A 82 -3.21 -10.45 -0.82
N ARG A 83 -2.10 -11.19 -0.71
CA ARG A 83 -1.21 -11.53 -1.83
C ARG A 83 -1.93 -12.28 -2.94
N ALA A 84 -2.80 -13.22 -2.61
CA ALA A 84 -3.51 -14.05 -3.58
C ALA A 84 -4.57 -13.29 -4.41
N ASN A 85 -4.98 -12.09 -3.98
CA ASN A 85 -6.02 -11.31 -4.64
C ASN A 85 -5.50 -10.11 -5.44
N VAL A 86 -4.23 -9.72 -5.27
CA VAL A 86 -3.58 -8.69 -6.09
C VAL A 86 -2.83 -9.33 -7.28
N PRO A 87 -2.45 -8.56 -8.32
CA PRO A 87 -1.57 -9.05 -9.38
C PRO A 87 -0.26 -9.62 -8.81
N GLU A 88 0.26 -10.66 -9.46
CA GLU A 88 1.53 -11.27 -9.09
C GLU A 88 2.69 -10.27 -9.25
N GLU A 89 3.59 -10.23 -8.25
CA GLU A 89 4.75 -9.32 -8.20
C GLU A 89 4.39 -7.81 -8.30
N LEU A 90 3.21 -7.43 -7.77
CA LEU A 90 2.76 -6.05 -7.80
C LEU A 90 3.75 -5.12 -7.08
N SER A 91 4.14 -4.04 -7.76
CA SER A 91 4.93 -2.94 -7.19
C SER A 91 4.20 -1.64 -7.41
N VAL A 92 4.05 -0.81 -6.39
CA VAL A 92 3.37 0.50 -6.49
C VAL A 92 4.32 1.59 -6.02
N TRP A 93 4.64 2.52 -6.91
CA TRP A 93 5.43 3.71 -6.60
C TRP A 93 4.50 4.85 -6.21
N ILE A 94 4.76 5.44 -5.04
CA ILE A 94 3.99 6.55 -4.50
C ILE A 94 4.96 7.71 -4.31
N ASP A 95 5.03 8.56 -5.31
CA ASP A 95 6.00 9.65 -5.40
C ASP A 95 5.27 11.01 -5.42
N PRO A 96 5.96 12.12 -5.08
CA PRO A 96 5.38 13.43 -5.27
C PRO A 96 4.84 13.62 -6.69
N PHE A 97 3.55 13.93 -6.80
CA PHE A 97 2.83 14.18 -8.05
C PHE A 97 2.54 12.95 -8.95
N GLU A 98 3.01 11.75 -8.60
CA GLU A 98 2.86 10.56 -9.43
C GLU A 98 2.58 9.30 -8.59
N VAL A 99 1.63 8.49 -9.06
CA VAL A 99 1.40 7.13 -8.58
C VAL A 99 1.41 6.20 -9.79
N SER A 100 2.26 5.17 -9.75
CA SER A 100 2.44 4.20 -10.85
C SER A 100 2.58 2.78 -10.30
N TYR A 101 2.35 1.77 -11.16
CA TYR A 101 2.44 0.35 -10.81
C TYR A 101 2.85 -0.51 -12.00
#